data_AF-A0A957FKW6-F1
#
_entry.id   AF-A0A957FKW6-F1
#
_cell.length_a   1.000
_cell.length_b   1.000
_cell.length_c   1.000
_cell.angle_alpha   90.00
_cell.angle_beta   90.00
_cell.angle_gamma   90.00
#
_symmetry.space_group_name_H-M   'P 1'
#
loop_
_entity.id
_entity.type
_entity.pdbx_description
1 polymer ?
#
loop_
_entity_poly.entity_id
_entity_poly.type
_entity_poly.pdbx_seq_one_letter_code
_entity_poly.pdbx_strand_id
1 'polypeptide(L)'
;VLRSDTTVLAIDEVQFFDMDIIPLCEELAEQGLRVICAGLDMDFRGEPFGPMPALLARAEQVYKLQAICVQCGESASRTQRLINGHPAAYDDPIVLIGADEVYEARCRHCHEVLPSRYPSPLVTPMSTAENGANNHA
;
A
#
# COMPACT_ATOMS: atom_id res chain seq x y z
N VAL A 1 16.89 -23.20 -9.80
CA VAL A 1 16.77 -23.98 -11.06
C VAL A 1 15.38 -24.58 -11.10
N LEU A 2 14.58 -24.25 -12.11
CA LEU A 2 13.25 -24.83 -12.32
C LEU A 2 13.39 -26.24 -12.91
N ARG A 3 12.47 -27.14 -12.57
CA ARG A 3 12.41 -28.48 -13.20
C ARG A 3 11.86 -28.33 -14.62
N SER A 4 12.32 -29.17 -15.54
CA SER A 4 11.95 -29.11 -16.97
C SER A 4 10.46 -29.32 -17.26
N ASP A 5 9.72 -29.92 -16.34
CA ASP A 5 8.28 -30.15 -16.40
C ASP A 5 7.44 -29.08 -15.68
N THR A 6 8.09 -28.01 -15.18
CA THR A 6 7.38 -26.91 -14.52
C THR A 6 6.59 -26.11 -15.53
N THR A 7 5.28 -26.02 -15.33
CA THR A 7 4.37 -25.25 -16.18
C THR A 7 3.79 -24.00 -15.51
N VAL A 8 3.91 -23.91 -14.18
CA VAL A 8 3.37 -22.82 -13.37
C VAL A 8 4.40 -22.37 -12.33
N LEU A 9 4.58 -21.06 -12.20
CA LEU A 9 5.28 -20.44 -11.08
C LEU A 9 4.29 -19.57 -10.29
N ALA A 10 4.15 -19.82 -9.00
CA ALA A 10 3.37 -18.98 -8.10
C ALA A 10 4.30 -18.29 -7.10
N ILE A 11 4.17 -16.97 -6.98
CA ILE A 11 4.96 -16.12 -6.10
C ILE A 11 3.98 -15.43 -5.16
N ASP A 12 4.13 -15.66 -3.86
CA ASP A 12 3.33 -15.01 -2.82
C ASP A 12 4.12 -13.87 -2.19
N GLU A 13 3.40 -12.89 -1.64
CA GLU A 13 3.95 -11.70 -0.99
C GLU A 13 4.97 -10.93 -1.85
N VAL A 14 4.69 -10.83 -3.16
CA VAL A 14 5.62 -10.29 -4.16
C VAL A 14 6.06 -8.84 -3.87
N GLN A 15 5.28 -8.09 -3.08
CA GLN A 15 5.61 -6.72 -2.70
C GLN A 15 6.91 -6.59 -1.88
N PHE A 16 7.39 -7.67 -1.27
CA PHE A 16 8.65 -7.68 -0.51
C PHE A 16 9.89 -7.96 -1.38
N PHE A 17 9.71 -8.33 -2.65
CA PHE A 17 10.83 -8.48 -3.58
C PHE A 17 11.29 -7.11 -4.10
N ASP A 18 12.52 -7.08 -4.61
CA ASP A 18 13.04 -5.94 -5.34
C ASP A 18 12.46 -5.87 -6.76
N MET A 19 12.89 -4.87 -7.53
CA MET A 19 12.38 -4.64 -8.89
C MET A 19 12.84 -5.71 -9.89
N ASP A 20 13.82 -6.56 -9.54
CA ASP A 20 14.34 -7.61 -10.42
C ASP A 20 13.32 -8.75 -10.59
N ILE A 21 12.30 -8.83 -9.72
CA ILE A 21 11.19 -9.76 -9.90
C ILE A 21 10.39 -9.49 -11.18
N ILE A 22 10.37 -8.26 -11.68
CA ILE A 22 9.61 -7.87 -12.86
C ILE A 22 10.18 -8.53 -14.13
N PRO A 23 11.45 -8.30 -14.52
CA PRO A 23 12.02 -8.96 -15.69
C PRO A 23 12.01 -10.48 -15.54
N LEU A 24 12.21 -11.03 -14.33
CA LEU A 24 12.10 -12.47 -14.10
C LEU A 24 10.70 -13.02 -14.44
N CYS A 25 9.65 -12.35 -13.97
CA CYS A 25 8.27 -12.77 -14.29
C CYS A 25 8.01 -12.76 -15.80
N GLU A 26 8.51 -11.74 -16.50
CA GLU A 26 8.35 -11.62 -17.95
C GLU A 26 9.10 -12.69 -18.72
N GLU A 27 10.38 -12.90 -18.39
CA GLU A 27 11.20 -13.93 -19.04
C GLU A 27 10.57 -15.32 -18.90
N LEU A 28 10.01 -15.64 -17.73
CA LEU A 28 9.34 -16.91 -17.50
C LEU A 28 8.00 -17.02 -18.23
N ALA A 29 7.24 -15.93 -18.32
CA ALA A 29 6.01 -15.88 -19.10
C ALA A 29 6.30 -16.07 -20.61
N GLU A 30 7.33 -15.42 -21.14
CA GLU A 30 7.80 -15.58 -22.52
C GLU A 30 8.26 -17.01 -22.84
N GLN A 31 8.82 -17.71 -21.85
CA GLN A 31 9.17 -19.13 -21.95
C GLN A 31 7.95 -20.08 -21.91
N GLY A 32 6.74 -19.53 -21.79
CA GLY A 32 5.48 -20.27 -21.81
C GLY A 32 5.03 -20.79 -20.44
N LEU A 33 5.67 -20.35 -19.34
CA LEU A 33 5.19 -20.68 -18.00
C LEU A 33 4.03 -19.77 -17.62
N ARG A 34 3.05 -20.32 -16.91
CA ARG A 34 2.03 -19.51 -16.25
C ARG A 34 2.60 -18.92 -14.96
N VAL A 35 2.79 -17.61 -14.93
CA VAL A 35 3.26 -16.90 -13.73
C VAL A 35 2.06 -16.31 -12.98
N ILE A 36 1.98 -16.58 -11.68
CA ILE A 36 0.93 -16.07 -10.79
C ILE A 36 1.61 -15.33 -9.65
N CYS A 37 1.39 -14.03 -9.57
CA CYS A 37 1.89 -13.20 -8.47
C CYS A 37 0.74 -12.80 -7.55
N ALA A 38 0.92 -12.99 -6.25
CA ALA A 38 0.05 -12.49 -5.20
C ALA A 38 0.83 -11.53 -4.30
N GLY A 39 0.17 -10.47 -3.85
CA GLY A 39 0.78 -9.47 -2.98
C GLY A 39 -0.12 -8.27 -2.69
N LEU A 40 0.32 -7.43 -1.77
CA LEU A 40 -0.35 -6.19 -1.39
C LEU A 40 -0.09 -5.09 -2.43
N ASP A 41 -1.14 -4.50 -2.99
CA ASP A 41 -1.00 -3.42 -3.98
C ASP A 41 -0.62 -2.07 -3.35
N MET A 42 -0.94 -1.87 -2.07
CA MET A 42 -0.60 -0.69 -1.28
C MET A 42 -0.05 -1.05 0.10
N ASP A 43 0.79 -0.19 0.65
CA ASP A 43 1.24 -0.27 2.05
C ASP A 43 0.21 0.31 3.03
N PHE A 44 0.54 0.37 4.32
CA PHE A 44 -0.37 0.88 5.36
C PHE A 44 -0.74 2.37 5.18
N ARG A 45 0.07 3.13 4.43
CA ARG A 45 -0.15 4.55 4.14
C ARG A 45 -1.09 4.72 2.96
N GLY A 46 -1.41 3.63 2.26
CA GLY A 46 -2.17 3.66 1.02
C GLY A 46 -1.33 4.06 -0.19
N GLU A 47 0.00 4.00 -0.07
CA GLU A 47 0.95 4.23 -1.16
C GLU A 47 1.22 2.92 -1.90
N PRO A 48 1.56 2.95 -3.19
CA PRO A 48 1.85 1.73 -3.94
C PRO A 48 3.02 0.94 -3.35
N PHE A 49 2.89 -0.39 -3.22
CA PHE A 49 3.88 -1.22 -2.52
C PHE A 49 4.85 -1.92 -3.49
N GLY A 50 6.13 -1.52 -3.45
CA GLY A 50 7.22 -2.26 -4.07
C GLY A 50 7.02 -2.45 -5.59
N PRO A 51 7.24 -3.67 -6.14
CA PRO A 51 7.11 -3.93 -7.57
C PRO A 51 5.65 -4.05 -8.06
N MET A 52 4.66 -4.08 -7.16
CA MET A 52 3.27 -4.35 -7.52
C MET A 52 2.68 -3.43 -8.59
N PRO A 53 2.93 -2.10 -8.60
CA PRO A 53 2.36 -1.22 -9.62
C PRO A 53 2.82 -1.60 -11.04
N ALA A 54 4.09 -1.97 -11.18
CA ALA A 54 4.65 -2.38 -12.45
C ALA A 54 4.15 -3.77 -12.88
N LEU A 55 4.06 -4.72 -11.95
CA LEU A 55 3.50 -6.05 -12.21
C LEU A 55 2.03 -5.95 -12.66
N LEU A 56 1.21 -5.13 -11.98
CA LEU A 56 -0.19 -4.92 -12.34
C LEU A 56 -0.36 -4.30 -13.73
N ALA A 57 0.54 -3.40 -14.14
CA ALA A 57 0.48 -2.76 -15.46
C ALA A 57 0.88 -3.71 -16.61
N ARG A 58 1.65 -4.76 -16.31
CA ARG A 58 2.22 -5.68 -17.31
C ARG A 58 1.46 -6.99 -17.40
N ALA A 59 0.77 -7.41 -16.35
CA ALA A 59 0.05 -8.68 -16.29
C ALA A 59 -1.10 -8.75 -17.30
N GLU A 60 -1.28 -9.91 -17.95
CA GLU A 60 -2.42 -10.17 -18.84
C GLU A 60 -3.74 -10.25 -18.07
N GLN A 61 -3.70 -10.61 -16.79
CA GLN A 61 -4.87 -10.71 -15.91
C GLN A 61 -4.57 -10.11 -14.55
N VAL A 62 -5.47 -9.26 -14.07
CA VAL A 62 -5.38 -8.60 -12.76
C VAL A 62 -6.67 -8.84 -11.98
N TYR A 63 -6.52 -9.41 -10.78
CA TYR A 63 -7.61 -9.59 -9.82
C TYR A 63 -7.33 -8.74 -8.58
N LYS A 64 -8.03 -7.62 -8.44
CA LYS A 64 -7.95 -6.79 -7.23
C LYS A 64 -9.04 -7.21 -6.25
N LEU A 65 -8.63 -7.98 -5.24
CA LEU A 65 -9.53 -8.44 -4.19
C LEU A 65 -9.81 -7.33 -3.18
N GLN A 66 -11.02 -7.35 -2.63
CA GLN A 66 -11.44 -6.46 -1.56
C GLN A 66 -11.84 -7.28 -0.34
N ALA A 67 -11.53 -6.76 0.85
CA ALA A 67 -11.94 -7.35 2.11
C ALA A 67 -13.22 -6.68 2.63
N ILE A 68 -13.61 -6.95 3.87
CA ILE A 68 -14.72 -6.27 4.56
C ILE A 68 -14.14 -5.26 5.54
N CYS A 69 -14.63 -4.03 5.50
CA CYS A 69 -14.21 -2.97 6.41
C CYS A 69 -14.67 -3.29 7.82
N VAL A 70 -13.72 -3.42 8.75
CA VAL A 70 -14.05 -3.75 10.14
C VAL A 70 -14.77 -2.62 10.88
N GLN A 71 -14.72 -1.38 10.35
CA GLN A 71 -15.34 -0.21 10.97
C GLN A 71 -16.79 0.01 10.51
N CYS A 72 -17.08 -0.18 9.22
CA CYS A 72 -18.39 0.14 8.66
C CYS A 72 -19.07 -1.01 7.90
N GLY A 73 -18.42 -2.17 7.72
CA GLY A 73 -18.96 -3.33 6.99
C GLY A 73 -18.92 -3.22 5.47
N GLU A 74 -18.59 -2.06 4.90
CA GLU A 74 -18.46 -1.86 3.45
C GLU A 74 -17.20 -2.52 2.87
N SER A 75 -17.09 -2.54 1.54
CA SER A 75 -15.92 -3.08 0.85
C SER A 75 -14.62 -2.35 1.24
N ALA A 76 -13.63 -3.11 1.71
CA ALA A 76 -12.32 -2.62 2.15
C ALA A 76 -11.27 -2.72 1.05
N SER A 77 -10.48 -1.67 0.93
CA SER A 77 -9.41 -1.54 -0.07
C SER A 77 -8.10 -1.02 0.54
N ARG A 78 -8.03 -0.93 1.88
CA ARG A 78 -6.89 -0.40 2.61
C ARG A 78 -6.55 -1.31 3.78
N THR A 79 -5.26 -1.37 4.08
CA THR A 79 -4.74 -1.98 5.28
C THR A 79 -4.49 -0.87 6.30
N GLN A 80 -5.34 -0.78 7.32
CA GLN A 80 -5.10 0.09 8.46
C GLN A 80 -4.05 -0.56 9.36
N ARG A 81 -2.98 0.17 9.66
CA ARG A 81 -2.06 -0.22 10.72
C ARG A 81 -2.38 0.57 11.99
N LEU A 82 -2.42 -0.14 13.11
CA LEU A 82 -2.56 0.41 14.44
C LEU A 82 -1.31 0.08 15.26
N ILE A 83 -0.75 1.08 15.95
CA ILE A 83 0.33 0.93 16.91
C ILE A 83 -0.22 1.36 18.26
N ASN A 84 -0.25 0.43 19.24
CA ASN A 84 -0.87 0.66 20.55
C ASN A 84 -2.34 1.14 20.44
N GLY A 85 -3.10 0.59 19.49
CA GLY A 85 -4.51 0.93 19.26
C GLY A 85 -4.77 2.25 18.52
N HIS A 86 -3.74 2.98 18.12
CA HIS A 86 -3.87 4.25 17.39
C HIS A 86 -3.35 4.12 15.95
N PRO A 87 -3.91 4.85 14.96
CA PRO A 87 -3.40 4.86 13.59
C PRO A 87 -1.90 5.17 13.55
N ALA A 88 -1.15 4.42 12.73
CA ALA A 88 0.26 4.68 12.49
C ALA A 88 0.47 6.04 11.79
N ALA A 89 1.61 6.68 12.07
CA ALA A 89 2.04 7.90 11.39
C ALA A 89 2.68 7.58 10.04
N TYR A 90 2.62 8.54 9.12
CA TYR A 90 3.13 8.38 7.75
C TYR A 90 4.61 7.99 7.68
N ASP A 91 5.40 8.44 8.64
CA ASP A 91 6.84 8.20 8.77
C ASP A 91 7.20 6.94 9.57
N ASP A 92 6.22 6.19 10.07
CA ASP A 92 6.48 4.92 10.74
C ASP A 92 7.05 3.88 9.74
N PRO A 93 8.07 3.08 10.12
CA PRO A 93 8.69 2.12 9.22
C PRO A 93 7.69 1.13 8.63
N ILE A 94 7.70 0.92 7.30
CA ILE A 94 6.75 0.03 6.59
C ILE A 94 6.79 -1.39 7.16
N VAL A 95 7.99 -1.87 7.50
CA VAL A 95 8.22 -3.18 8.13
C VAL A 95 8.75 -2.92 9.54
N LEU A 96 8.04 -3.41 10.54
CA LEU A 96 8.48 -3.41 11.93
C LEU A 96 8.30 -4.82 12.49
N ILE A 97 9.18 -5.24 13.39
CA ILE A 97 9.11 -6.56 14.03
C ILE A 97 9.10 -6.32 15.54
N GLY A 98 8.09 -6.84 16.23
CA GLY A 98 8.08 -6.92 17.70
C GLY A 98 7.31 -5.82 18.45
N ALA A 99 6.44 -5.05 17.79
CA ALA A 99 5.45 -4.20 18.47
C ALA A 99 4.09 -4.90 18.53
N ASP A 100 3.23 -4.56 19.51
CA ASP A 100 1.80 -4.90 19.51
C ASP A 100 1.09 -4.07 18.42
N GLU A 101 1.37 -4.43 17.18
CA GLU A 101 0.74 -3.83 16.00
C GLU A 101 -0.38 -4.72 15.48
N VAL A 102 -1.46 -4.06 15.07
CA VAL A 102 -2.65 -4.73 14.53
C VAL A 102 -2.89 -4.19 13.13
N TYR A 103 -3.13 -5.11 12.20
CA TYR A 103 -3.53 -4.78 10.84
C TYR A 103 -5.01 -5.11 10.65
N GLU A 104 -5.77 -4.13 10.17
CA GLU A 104 -7.20 -4.25 9.92
C GLU A 104 -7.55 -3.87 8.47
N ALA A 105 -8.48 -4.58 7.86
CA ALA A 105 -9.05 -4.16 6.58
C ALA A 105 -10.01 -2.98 6.79
N ARG A 106 -9.78 -1.86 6.09
CA ARG A 106 -10.67 -0.69 6.10
C ARG A 106 -11.03 -0.21 4.70
N CYS A 107 -12.20 0.40 4.57
CA CYS A 107 -12.58 1.13 3.37
C CYS A 107 -11.79 2.45 3.30
N ARG A 108 -11.81 3.11 2.14
CA ARG A 108 -11.11 4.39 1.93
C ARG A 108 -11.53 5.48 2.94
N HIS A 109 -12.80 5.48 3.35
CA HIS A 109 -13.33 6.50 4.27
C HIS A 109 -12.89 6.29 5.72
N CYS A 110 -12.76 5.03 6.17
CA CYS A 110 -12.39 4.69 7.54
C CYS A 110 -10.88 4.51 7.75
N HIS A 111 -10.09 4.55 6.67
CA HIS A 111 -8.63 4.47 6.70
C HIS A 111 -8.03 5.81 7.11
N GLU A 112 -7.19 5.79 8.14
CA GLU A 112 -6.55 6.96 8.71
C GLU A 112 -5.03 6.74 8.81
N VAL A 113 -4.27 7.77 8.43
CA VAL A 113 -2.82 7.81 8.55
C VAL A 113 -2.48 9.12 9.24
N LEU A 114 -1.80 9.06 10.39
CA LEU A 114 -1.43 10.29 11.09
C LEU A 114 -0.38 11.06 10.27
N PRO A 115 -0.40 12.40 10.33
CA PRO A 115 0.63 13.22 9.68
C PRO A 115 2.04 12.81 10.13
N SER A 116 3.03 13.09 9.28
CA SER A 116 4.46 12.91 9.62
C SER A 116 4.79 13.60 10.94
N ARG A 117 5.47 12.89 11.85
CA ARG A 117 5.97 13.47 13.11
C ARG A 117 7.12 14.44 12.86
N TYR A 118 7.73 14.40 11.68
CA TYR A 118 8.75 15.32 11.20
C TYR A 118 8.24 16.08 9.96
N PRO A 119 7.43 17.14 10.13
CA PRO A 119 7.02 17.97 9.01
C PRO A 119 8.25 18.61 8.36
N SER A 120 8.34 18.54 7.03
CA SER A 120 9.39 19.24 6.28
C SER A 120 9.30 20.75 6.59
N PRO A 121 10.42 21.43 6.88
CA PRO A 121 10.43 22.87 7.17
C PRO A 121 9.95 23.74 5.99
N LEU A 122 9.68 23.16 4.83
CA LEU A 122 9.26 23.86 3.61
C LEU A 122 7.75 24.03 3.45
N VAL A 123 6.93 23.51 4.37
CA VAL A 123 5.46 23.69 4.32
C VAL A 123 4.99 24.50 5.52
N THR A 124 5.19 25.81 5.47
CA THR A 124 4.48 26.73 6.36
C THR A 124 3.00 26.72 5.96
N PRO A 125 2.05 26.44 6.86
CA PRO A 125 0.65 26.63 6.52
C PRO A 125 0.44 28.11 6.18
N MET A 126 -0.17 28.40 5.01
CA MET A 126 -0.68 29.73 4.73
C MET A 126 -1.59 30.10 5.90
N SER A 127 -1.18 31.07 6.72
CA SER A 127 -1.99 31.58 7.80
C SER A 127 -3.34 31.97 7.21
N THR A 128 -4.42 31.44 7.78
CA THR A 128 -5.76 31.95 7.54
C THR A 128 -5.74 33.45 7.80
N ALA A 129 -5.90 34.24 6.73
CA ALA A 129 -6.04 35.67 6.82
C ALA A 129 -7.18 35.95 7.82
N GLU A 130 -6.86 36.69 8.87
CA GLU A 130 -7.81 37.19 9.83
C GLU A 130 -8.84 38.02 9.06
N ASN A 131 -10.11 37.62 9.15
CA ASN A 131 -11.25 38.47 8.83
C ASN A 131 -11.29 39.61 9.87
N GLY A 132 -10.47 40.63 9.64
CA GLY A 132 -10.48 41.90 10.34
C GLY A 132 -11.53 42.84 9.75
N ALA A 133 -12.51 43.19 10.57
CA ALA A 133 -13.65 44.03 10.28
C ALA A 133 -13.30 45.36 9.57
N ASN A 134 -13.94 45.61 8.43
CA ASN A 134 -14.19 46.98 7.96
C ASN A 134 -15.57 47.42 8.48
N ASN A 135 -15.57 48.06 9.65
CA ASN A 135 -16.65 48.92 10.11
C ASN A 135 -16.30 50.38 9.81
N HIS A 136 -17.32 51.14 9.44
CA HIS A 136 -17.34 52.53 8.97
C HIS A 136 -16.53 53.55 9.79
N ALA A 137 -15.90 54.49 9.07
CA ALA A 137 -15.99 55.94 9.27
C ALA A 137 -15.48 56.66 8.01
#